data_AF-A0A222SK04-F1
#
_entry.id   AF-A0A222SK04-F1
#
_cell.length_a   1.000
_cell.length_b   1.000
_cell.length_c   1.000
_cell.angle_alpha   90.00
_cell.angle_beta   90.00
_cell.angle_gamma   90.00
#
_symmetry.space_group_name_H-M   'P 1'
#
loop_
_entity.id
_entity.type
_entity.pdbx_description
1 polymer ?
#
loop_
_entity_poly.entity_id
_entity_poly.type
_entity_poly.pdbx_seq_one_letter_code
_entity_poly.pdbx_strand_id
1 'polypeptide(L)'
;MKRKNIHPYLSPELMKNFKSYCNKNNVSQSSVVEAALQEYLDDNSDIRLLLRRLDRQGRHLDRLERDVTVLSEAFGVFVQLWFAHTPRLGDTERKSAEKEAWDRYSQFVDYVSNQITGGHRFINDLVQDVEDDEKP
;
A
#
# COMPACT_ATOMS: atom_id res chain seq x y z
N MET A 1 -1.89 -3.55 -44.54
CA MET A 1 -1.70 -4.90 -43.94
C MET A 1 -2.66 -5.86 -44.63
N LYS A 2 -2.24 -7.10 -44.97
CA LYS A 2 -3.12 -8.06 -45.65
C LYS A 2 -4.12 -8.65 -44.63
N ARG A 3 -5.42 -8.56 -44.90
CA ARG A 3 -6.49 -9.16 -44.07
C ARG A 3 -6.92 -10.50 -44.65
N LYS A 4 -7.18 -11.49 -43.78
CA LYS A 4 -7.75 -12.78 -44.17
C LYS A 4 -9.24 -12.80 -43.84
N ASN A 5 -10.07 -13.25 -44.79
CA ASN A 5 -11.49 -13.43 -44.56
C ASN A 5 -11.73 -14.68 -43.71
N ILE A 6 -12.63 -14.58 -42.74
CA ILE A 6 -13.11 -15.67 -41.92
C ILE A 6 -14.64 -15.74 -42.05
N HIS A 7 -15.21 -16.95 -42.13
CA HIS A 7 -16.66 -17.16 -42.23
C HIS A 7 -17.21 -17.83 -40.94
N PRO A 8 -17.26 -17.12 -39.81
CA PRO A 8 -17.81 -17.66 -38.57
C PRO A 8 -19.34 -17.67 -38.60
N TYR A 9 -19.93 -18.69 -37.99
CA TYR A 9 -21.37 -18.74 -37.74
C TYR A 9 -21.69 -18.09 -36.39
N LEU A 10 -22.70 -17.22 -36.37
CA LEU A 10 -23.25 -16.62 -35.14
C LEU A 10 -24.70 -17.04 -34.99
N SER A 11 -25.18 -17.16 -33.75
CA SER A 11 -26.61 -17.35 -33.50
C SER A 11 -27.41 -16.14 -34.04
N PRO A 12 -28.67 -16.34 -34.46
CA PRO A 12 -29.50 -15.25 -34.99
C PRO A 12 -29.65 -14.08 -34.00
N GLU A 13 -29.78 -14.37 -32.71
CA GLU A 13 -29.88 -13.38 -31.65
C GLU A 13 -28.59 -12.56 -31.51
N LEU A 14 -27.44 -13.23 -31.52
CA LEU A 14 -26.14 -12.58 -31.42
C LEU A 14 -25.86 -11.70 -32.65
N MET A 15 -26.19 -12.17 -33.86
CA MET A 15 -26.06 -11.38 -35.09
C MET A 15 -26.92 -10.10 -35.04
N LYS A 16 -28.14 -10.18 -34.51
CA LYS A 16 -29.02 -9.01 -34.34
C LYS A 16 -28.42 -7.99 -33.38
N ASN A 17 -27.97 -8.44 -32.21
CA ASN A 17 -27.34 -7.59 -31.20
C ASN A 17 -26.04 -6.97 -31.72
N PHE A 18 -25.21 -7.76 -32.41
CA PHE A 18 -23.95 -7.32 -33.00
C PHE A 18 -24.16 -6.23 -34.05
N LYS A 19 -25.10 -6.41 -34.99
CA LYS A 19 -25.45 -5.38 -35.98
C LYS A 19 -25.96 -4.10 -35.31
N SER A 20 -26.81 -4.23 -34.30
CA SER A 20 -27.32 -3.08 -33.54
C SER A 20 -26.18 -2.31 -32.87
N TYR A 21 -25.22 -3.01 -32.26
CA TYR A 21 -24.04 -2.42 -31.65
C TYR A 21 -23.18 -1.67 -32.68
N CYS A 22 -22.86 -2.29 -33.82
CA CYS A 22 -22.06 -1.66 -34.87
C CYS A 22 -22.73 -0.38 -35.39
N ASN A 23 -24.04 -0.43 -35.63
CA ASN A 23 -24.81 0.73 -36.10
C ASN A 23 -24.85 1.85 -35.06
N LYS A 24 -25.07 1.51 -33.79
CA LYS A 24 -25.14 2.49 -32.68
C LYS A 24 -23.82 3.22 -32.48
N ASN A 25 -22.70 2.52 -32.61
CA ASN A 25 -21.36 3.07 -32.38
C ASN A 25 -20.67 3.55 -33.66
N ASN A 26 -21.33 3.45 -34.82
CA ASN A 26 -20.77 3.81 -36.13
C ASN A 26 -19.43 3.10 -36.44
N VAL A 27 -19.32 1.82 -36.09
CA VAL A 27 -18.11 0.98 -36.28
C VAL A 27 -18.38 -0.19 -37.22
N SER A 28 -17.36 -0.59 -37.98
CA SER A 28 -17.50 -1.74 -38.90
C SER A 28 -17.48 -3.08 -38.16
N GLN A 29 -18.24 -4.05 -38.65
CA GLN A 29 -18.28 -5.41 -38.10
C GLN A 29 -16.89 -6.05 -38.06
N SER A 30 -16.12 -5.92 -39.15
CA SER A 30 -14.75 -6.44 -39.21
C SER A 30 -13.85 -5.82 -38.16
N SER A 31 -14.00 -4.52 -37.85
CA SER A 31 -13.20 -3.85 -36.83
C SER A 31 -13.55 -4.32 -35.42
N VAL A 32 -14.82 -4.58 -35.14
CA VAL A 32 -15.25 -5.09 -33.82
C VAL A 32 -14.78 -6.52 -33.64
N VAL A 33 -14.87 -7.37 -34.66
CA VAL A 33 -14.37 -8.75 -34.62
C VAL A 33 -12.85 -8.78 -34.46
N GLU A 34 -12.12 -7.94 -35.19
CA GLU A 34 -10.66 -7.82 -35.09
C GLU A 34 -10.25 -7.38 -33.68
N ALA A 35 -10.90 -6.35 -33.12
CA ALA A 35 -10.63 -5.88 -31.75
C ALA A 35 -10.97 -6.93 -30.69
N ALA A 36 -12.13 -7.58 -30.80
CA ALA A 36 -12.55 -8.62 -29.85
C ALA A 36 -11.63 -9.84 -29.90
N LEU A 37 -11.19 -10.26 -31.08
CA LEU A 37 -10.22 -11.34 -31.22
C LEU A 37 -8.85 -10.94 -30.66
N GLN A 38 -8.43 -9.69 -30.87
CA GLN A 38 -7.19 -9.19 -30.30
C GLN A 38 -7.26 -9.19 -28.77
N GLU A 39 -8.34 -8.65 -28.18
CA GLU A 39 -8.56 -8.64 -26.73
C GLU A 39 -8.67 -10.07 -26.15
N TYR A 40 -9.37 -10.98 -26.84
CA TYR A 40 -9.52 -12.37 -26.41
C TYR A 40 -8.21 -13.17 -26.51
N LEU A 41 -7.35 -12.85 -27.50
CA LEU A 41 -6.09 -13.54 -27.74
C LEU A 41 -4.89 -12.89 -27.04
N ASP A 42 -5.02 -11.66 -26.52
CA ASP A 42 -4.04 -11.01 -25.63
C ASP A 42 -3.95 -11.68 -24.24
N ASP A 43 -4.32 -12.96 -24.17
CA ASP A 43 -4.72 -13.70 -23.00
C ASP A 43 -3.75 -13.56 -21.81
N ASN A 44 -4.36 -13.20 -20.67
CA ASN A 44 -3.86 -13.37 -19.31
C ASN A 44 -2.57 -12.61 -18.91
N SER A 45 -1.98 -11.71 -19.71
CA SER A 45 -0.90 -10.85 -19.19
C SER A 45 -1.43 -9.93 -18.10
N ASP A 46 -2.56 -9.28 -18.35
CA ASP A 46 -3.05 -8.21 -17.49
C ASP A 46 -3.58 -8.75 -16.16
N ILE A 47 -4.35 -9.84 -16.19
CA ILE A 47 -4.81 -10.50 -14.96
C ILE A 47 -3.61 -11.03 -14.15
N ARG A 48 -2.62 -11.67 -14.78
CA ARG A 48 -1.42 -12.14 -14.07
C ARG A 48 -0.57 -10.99 -13.52
N LEU A 49 -0.45 -9.89 -14.24
CA LEU A 49 0.24 -8.68 -13.78
C LEU A 49 -0.48 -8.03 -12.60
N LEU A 50 -1.82 -7.97 -12.65
CA LEU A 50 -2.66 -7.49 -11.56
C LEU A 50 -2.53 -8.37 -10.31
N LEU A 51 -2.59 -9.71 -10.47
CA LEU A 51 -2.38 -10.65 -9.38
C LEU A 51 -0.98 -10.50 -8.76
N ARG A 52 0.07 -10.40 -9.59
CA ARG A 52 1.44 -10.16 -9.09
C ARG A 52 1.58 -8.82 -8.36
N ARG A 53 0.86 -7.79 -8.81
CA ARG A 53 0.82 -6.48 -8.15
C ARG A 53 0.10 -6.59 -6.79
N LEU A 54 -1.01 -7.31 -6.73
CA LEU A 54 -1.72 -7.61 -5.49
C LEU A 54 -0.84 -8.39 -4.51
N ASP A 55 -0.12 -9.42 -4.95
CA ASP A 55 0.82 -10.18 -4.12
C ASP A 55 1.93 -9.30 -3.56
N ARG A 56 2.43 -8.35 -4.37
CA ARG A 56 3.40 -7.37 -3.92
C ARG A 56 2.80 -6.45 -2.85
N GLN A 57 1.56 -5.99 -3.03
CA GLN A 57 0.85 -5.18 -2.04
C GLN A 57 0.60 -5.96 -0.74
N GLY A 58 0.21 -7.24 -0.81
CA GLY A 58 0.08 -8.12 0.36
C GLY A 58 1.38 -8.16 1.17
N ARG A 59 2.52 -8.42 0.52
CA ARG A 59 3.83 -8.38 1.19
C ARG A 59 4.23 -7.02 1.74
N HIS A 60 3.66 -5.92 1.25
CA HIS A 60 3.86 -4.59 1.83
C HIS A 60 2.96 -4.37 3.04
N LEU A 61 1.73 -4.89 3.02
CA LEU A 61 0.81 -4.86 4.16
C LEU A 61 1.34 -5.70 5.32
N ASP A 62 1.86 -6.90 5.07
CA ASP A 62 2.44 -7.76 6.13
C ASP A 62 3.61 -7.08 6.84
N ARG A 63 4.44 -6.35 6.09
CA ARG A 63 5.55 -5.55 6.66
C ARG A 63 5.02 -4.37 7.46
N LEU A 64 4.02 -3.66 6.94
CA LEU A 64 3.40 -2.54 7.66
C LEU A 64 2.72 -3.00 8.95
N GLU A 65 2.09 -4.17 8.95
CA GLU A 65 1.52 -4.77 10.15
C GLU A 65 2.60 -5.00 11.21
N ARG A 66 3.72 -5.63 10.83
CA ARG A 66 4.88 -5.80 11.73
C ARG A 66 5.41 -4.46 12.26
N ASP A 67 5.58 -3.47 11.37
CA ASP A 67 6.05 -2.14 11.74
C ASP A 67 5.09 -1.48 12.75
N VAL A 68 3.78 -1.63 12.56
CA VAL A 68 2.74 -1.11 13.47
C VAL A 68 2.72 -1.85 14.81
N THR A 69 2.91 -3.18 14.82
CA THR A 69 3.03 -3.96 16.05
C THR A 69 4.23 -3.49 16.87
N VAL A 70 5.40 -3.38 16.25
CA VAL A 70 6.62 -2.88 16.89
C VAL A 70 6.41 -1.47 17.45
N LEU A 71 5.80 -0.57 16.66
CA LEU A 71 5.50 0.78 17.11
C LEU A 71 4.52 0.79 18.29
N SER A 72 3.54 -0.12 18.30
CA SER A 72 2.57 -0.25 19.38
C SER A 72 3.22 -0.74 20.67
N GLU A 73 4.14 -1.70 20.58
CA GLU A 73 4.92 -2.19 21.72
C GLU A 73 5.84 -1.09 22.28
N ALA A 74 6.61 -0.43 21.42
CA ALA A 74 7.47 0.68 21.79
C ALA A 74 6.69 1.85 22.41
N PHE A 75 5.50 2.15 21.87
CA PHE A 75 4.62 3.16 22.43
C PHE A 75 4.08 2.75 23.81
N GLY A 76 3.74 1.47 24.01
CA GLY A 76 3.36 0.95 25.33
C GLY A 76 4.46 1.14 26.37
N VAL A 77 5.71 0.83 26.02
CA VAL A 77 6.89 1.05 26.87
C VAL A 77 7.10 2.54 27.14
N PHE A 78 6.99 3.39 26.12
CA PHE A 78 7.09 4.84 26.27
C PHE A 78 6.04 5.39 27.24
N VAL A 79 4.78 4.97 27.11
CA VAL A 79 3.69 5.39 28.00
C VAL A 79 3.90 4.89 29.43
N GLN A 80 4.40 3.66 29.60
CA GLN A 80 4.73 3.12 30.92
C GLN A 80 5.87 3.91 31.58
N LEU A 81 6.92 4.23 30.82
CA LEU A 81 8.03 5.08 31.26
C LEU A 81 7.53 6.49 31.61
N TRP A 82 6.64 7.04 30.80
CA TRP A 82 5.99 8.32 31.06
C TRP A 82 5.23 8.31 32.39
N PHE A 83 4.41 7.30 32.66
CA PHE A 83 3.70 7.17 33.94
C PHE A 83 4.64 6.92 35.13
N ALA A 84 5.73 6.19 34.93
CA ALA A 84 6.70 5.90 35.98
C ALA A 84 7.53 7.14 36.36
N HIS A 85 7.86 8.01 35.40
CA HIS A 85 8.70 9.19 35.61
C HIS A 85 7.94 10.50 35.75
N THR A 86 6.62 10.54 35.56
CA THR A 86 5.81 11.73 35.88
C THR A 86 5.63 11.80 37.40
N PRO A 87 6.29 12.72 38.12
CA PRO A 87 6.09 12.84 39.56
C PRO A 87 4.65 13.33 39.80
N ARG A 88 3.94 12.75 40.78
CA ARG A 88 2.65 13.28 41.23
C ARG A 88 2.91 14.57 41.99
N LEU A 89 3.04 15.68 41.26
CA LEU A 89 3.36 16.99 41.83
C LEU A 89 2.17 17.55 42.60
N GLY A 90 2.46 18.25 43.71
CA GLY A 90 1.47 19.08 44.39
C GLY A 90 1.04 20.26 43.51
N ASP A 91 -0.17 20.78 43.71
CA ASP A 91 -0.80 21.78 42.83
C ASP A 91 0.06 23.04 42.54
N THR A 92 1.04 23.34 43.40
CA THR A 92 1.97 24.48 43.25
C THR A 92 3.07 24.28 42.21
N GLU A 93 3.43 23.05 41.85
CA GLU A 93 4.55 22.75 40.92
C GLU A 93 4.06 22.33 39.52
N ARG A 94 2.74 22.20 39.34
CA ARG A 94 2.07 21.71 38.14
C ARG A 94 2.46 22.46 36.86
N LYS A 95 2.55 23.80 36.92
CA LYS A 95 2.91 24.64 35.76
C LYS A 95 4.36 24.43 35.30
N SER A 96 5.28 24.14 36.22
CA SER A 96 6.69 23.89 35.88
C SER A 96 6.84 22.56 35.14
N ALA A 97 6.10 21.54 35.58
CA ALA A 97 6.14 20.23 34.94
C ALA A 97 5.35 20.13 33.64
N GLU A 98 4.25 20.88 33.50
CA GLU A 98 3.58 21.05 32.19
C GLU A 98 4.53 21.64 31.15
N LYS A 99 5.31 22.65 31.55
CA LYS A 99 6.32 23.27 30.69
C LYS A 99 7.45 22.29 30.32
N GLU A 100 7.98 21.56 31.31
CA GLU A 100 9.03 20.55 31.07
C GLU A 100 8.56 19.41 30.16
N ALA A 101 7.32 18.95 30.32
CA ALA A 101 6.70 17.96 29.43
C ALA A 101 6.58 18.48 28.00
N TRP A 102 6.18 19.75 27.83
CA TRP A 102 6.07 20.40 26.53
C TRP A 102 7.45 20.56 25.86
N ASP A 103 8.47 20.97 26.61
CA ASP A 103 9.84 21.12 26.12
C ASP A 103 10.40 19.76 25.65
N ARG A 104 10.15 18.67 26.39
CA ARG A 104 10.54 17.31 25.99
C ARG A 104 9.80 16.83 24.74
N TYR A 105 8.51 17.13 24.63
CA TYR A 105 7.72 16.80 23.44
C TYR A 105 8.26 17.54 22.20
N SER A 106 8.57 18.83 22.32
CA SER A 106 9.16 19.61 21.21
C SER A 106 10.49 19.00 20.74
N GLN A 107 11.38 18.63 21.67
CA GLN A 107 12.66 17.98 21.33
C GLN A 107 12.47 16.63 20.63
N PHE A 108 11.48 15.84 21.06
CA PHE A 108 11.12 14.59 20.39
C PHE A 108 10.64 14.83 18.96
N VAL A 109 9.77 15.82 18.73
CA VAL A 109 9.28 16.17 17.38
C VAL A 109 10.43 16.59 16.47
N ASP A 110 11.37 17.39 16.97
CA ASP A 110 12.56 17.82 16.20
C ASP A 110 13.47 16.63 15.86
N TYR A 111 13.70 15.72 16.81
CA TYR A 111 14.50 14.51 16.59
C TYR A 111 13.88 13.58 15.54
N VAL A 112 12.57 13.32 15.64
CA VAL A 112 11.84 12.50 14.67
C VAL A 112 11.85 13.13 13.28
N SER A 113 11.66 14.46 13.20
CA SER A 113 11.68 15.19 11.93
C SER A 113 13.04 15.11 11.23
N ASN A 114 14.13 15.23 11.99
CA ASN A 114 15.49 15.06 11.49
C ASN A 114 15.76 13.63 11.01
N GLN A 115 15.30 12.63 11.74
CA GLN A 115 15.51 11.22 11.39
C GLN A 115 14.75 10.83 10.10
N ILE A 116 13.51 11.31 9.94
CA ILE A 116 12.72 11.10 8.71
C ILE A 116 13.40 11.76 7.51
N THR A 117 13.91 12.99 7.68
CA THR A 117 14.60 13.72 6.62
C THR A 117 15.95 13.07 6.26
N GLY A 118 16.61 12.45 7.24
CA GLY A 118 17.86 11.70 7.07
C GLY A 118 17.70 10.35 6.38
N GLY A 119 16.47 9.89 6.11
CA GLY A 119 16.18 8.63 5.40
C GLY A 119 16.43 7.36 6.22
N HIS A 120 16.83 7.50 7.50
CA HIS A 120 17.05 6.37 8.40
C HIS A 120 15.75 6.01 9.10
N ARG A 121 15.28 4.77 8.93
CA ARG A 121 14.05 4.31 9.56
C ARG A 121 14.40 3.66 10.89
N PHE A 122 13.76 4.08 11.97
CA PHE A 122 13.91 3.49 13.31
C PHE A 122 13.77 1.95 13.31
N ILE A 123 12.95 1.40 12.41
CA ILE A 123 12.79 -0.06 12.23
C ILE A 123 14.11 -0.76 11.85
N ASN A 124 15.03 -0.07 11.16
CA ASN A 124 16.30 -0.65 10.72
C ASN A 124 17.27 -0.84 11.90
N ASP A 125 17.22 0.04 12.90
CA ASP A 125 18.04 -0.07 14.12
C ASP A 125 17.56 -1.27 14.96
N LEU A 126 16.24 -1.47 15.05
CA LEU A 126 15.66 -2.58 15.80
C LEU A 126 15.94 -3.95 15.18
N VAL A 127 16.04 -4.04 13.85
CA VAL A 127 16.37 -5.30 13.16
C VAL A 127 17.86 -5.65 13.32
N GLN A 128 18.75 -4.66 13.36
CA GLN A 128 20.19 -4.90 13.56
C GLN A 128 20.48 -5.45 14.96
N ASP A 129 19.82 -4.94 16.00
CA ASP A 129 20.03 -5.44 17.38
C ASP A 129 19.57 -6.90 17.57
N VAL A 130 18.56 -7.36 16.82
CA VAL A 130 18.09 -8.76 16.90
C VAL A 130 19.01 -9.73 16.15
N GLU A 131 19.62 -9.32 15.04
CA GLU A 131 20.58 -10.17 14.31
C GLU A 131 21.95 -10.26 15.00
N ASP A 132 22.34 -9.23 15.76
CA ASP A 132 23.61 -9.22 16.49
C ASP A 132 23.58 -10.03 17.81
N ASP A 133 22.39 -10.27 18.38
CA ASP A 133 22.18 -11.20 19.51
C ASP A 133 22.13 -12.68 19.08
N GLU A 134 22.15 -12.98 17.76
CA GLU A 134 22.05 -14.34 17.21
C GLU A 134 23.39 -14.89 16.64
N LYS A 135 24.53 -14.27 16.98
CA LYS A 135 25.85 -14.82 16.68
C LYS A 135 26.53 -15.40 17.93
N PRO A 136 26.91 -16.69 17.94
CA PRO A 136 27.67 -17.30 19.03
C PRO A 136 29.11 -16.83 19.11
#